data_AF-A0A956Z9E7-F1
#
_entry.id   AF-A0A956Z9E7-F1
#
_cell.length_a   1.000
_cell.length_b   1.000
_cell.length_c   1.000
_cell.angle_alpha   90.00
_cell.angle_beta   90.00
_cell.angle_gamma   90.00
#
_symmetry.space_group_name_H-M   'P 1'
#
loop_
_entity.id
_entity.type
_entity.pdbx_description
1 polymer ?
#
loop_
_entity_poly.entity_id
_entity_poly.type
_entity_poly.pdbx_seq_one_letter_code
_entity_poly.pdbx_strand_id
1 'polypeptide(L)'
;LGVKVPLYFWRKQSLGVEEAALNLRGAEEEYKNTNREVRFSVKESYLSARTAARLMDLYEKGIIPQSRLALESAVSEYQTGAVDFSTLLDSLVTVFSFELEYERNLAEYLKAIARIEEYTGVEIAGRGGEGK
;
A
#
# COMPACT_ATOMS: atom_id res chain seq x y z
N LEU A 1 -37.56 54.52 -21.35
CA LEU A 1 -37.26 53.08 -21.15
C LEU A 1 -36.87 52.50 -22.51
N GLY A 2 -35.58 52.22 -22.72
CA GLY A 2 -35.09 51.60 -23.96
C GLY A 2 -34.66 50.17 -23.70
N VAL A 3 -35.31 49.19 -24.32
CA VAL A 3 -34.92 47.78 -24.25
C VAL A 3 -33.91 47.50 -25.36
N LYS A 4 -32.70 47.12 -24.98
CA LYS A 4 -31.62 46.79 -25.92
C LYS A 4 -31.77 45.31 -26.31
N VAL A 5 -32.44 45.03 -27.42
CA VAL A 5 -32.62 43.66 -27.94
C VAL A 5 -31.45 43.32 -28.87
N PRO A 6 -30.55 42.39 -28.51
CA PRO A 6 -29.42 42.03 -29.35
C PRO A 6 -29.86 41.17 -30.54
N LEU A 7 -29.71 41.69 -31.77
CA LEU A 7 -30.19 41.06 -33.01
C LEU A 7 -29.41 39.81 -33.47
N TYR A 8 -28.30 39.45 -32.81
CA TYR A 8 -27.46 38.28 -33.14
C TYR A 8 -27.33 37.26 -31.99
N PHE A 9 -28.26 37.29 -31.03
CA PHE A 9 -28.24 36.43 -29.84
C PHE A 9 -28.19 34.92 -30.18
N TRP A 10 -28.85 34.50 -31.26
CA TRP A 10 -28.93 33.12 -31.73
C TRP A 10 -27.58 32.39 -31.91
N ARG A 11 -26.51 33.12 -32.27
CA ARG A 11 -25.18 32.57 -32.59
C ARG A 11 -24.27 32.56 -31.36
N LYS A 12 -24.41 33.54 -30.47
CA LYS A 12 -23.66 33.57 -29.19
C LYS A 12 -24.29 32.66 -28.14
N GLN A 13 -25.61 32.58 -28.11
CA GLN A 13 -26.34 31.70 -27.20
C GLN A 13 -26.15 30.23 -27.58
N SER A 14 -26.10 29.89 -28.87
CA SER A 14 -25.76 28.53 -29.32
C SER A 14 -24.33 28.12 -28.93
N LEU A 15 -23.35 29.02 -29.10
CA LEU A 15 -21.95 28.78 -28.69
C LEU A 15 -21.81 28.63 -27.17
N GLY A 16 -22.54 29.44 -26.38
CA GLY A 16 -22.54 29.31 -24.92
C GLY A 16 -23.19 28.03 -24.41
N VAL A 17 -24.24 27.55 -25.09
CA VAL A 17 -24.85 26.23 -24.79
C VAL A 17 -23.90 25.09 -25.16
N GLU A 18 -23.20 25.20 -26.29
CA GLU A 18 -22.19 24.24 -26.71
C GLU A 18 -21.01 24.18 -25.73
N GLU A 19 -20.49 25.34 -25.30
CA GLU A 19 -19.46 25.43 -24.26
C GLU A 19 -19.93 24.83 -22.92
N ALA A 20 -21.15 25.16 -22.48
CA ALA A 20 -21.71 24.58 -21.25
C ALA A 20 -21.86 23.05 -21.34
N ALA A 21 -22.25 22.53 -22.51
CA ALA A 21 -22.34 21.09 -22.74
C ALA A 21 -20.96 20.41 -22.75
N LEU A 22 -19.94 21.04 -23.32
CA LEU A 22 -18.56 20.57 -23.28
C LEU A 22 -18.00 20.58 -21.84
N ASN A 23 -18.28 21.63 -21.06
CA ASN A 23 -17.88 21.72 -19.66
C ASN A 23 -18.55 20.63 -18.81
N LEU A 24 -19.85 20.36 -19.03
CA LEU A 24 -20.55 19.27 -18.36
C LEU A 24 -19.93 17.91 -18.68
N ARG A 25 -19.67 17.63 -19.97
CA ARG A 25 -18.99 16.40 -20.38
C ARG A 25 -17.59 16.28 -19.78
N GLY A 26 -16.85 17.38 -19.72
CA GLY A 26 -15.54 17.44 -19.06
C GLY A 26 -15.64 17.05 -17.58
N ALA A 27 -16.58 17.65 -16.85
CA ALA A 27 -16.80 17.35 -15.44
C ALA A 27 -17.26 15.89 -15.20
N GLU A 28 -18.09 15.34 -16.09
CA GLU A 28 -18.51 13.93 -16.02
C GLU A 28 -17.34 12.96 -16.22
N GLU A 29 -16.46 13.24 -17.18
CA GLU A 29 -15.26 12.42 -17.42
C GLU A 29 -14.23 12.57 -16.29
N GLU A 30 -14.06 13.77 -15.74
CA GLU A 30 -13.21 14.01 -14.57
C GLU A 30 -13.71 13.20 -13.36
N TYR A 31 -15.02 13.24 -13.07
CA TYR A 31 -15.62 12.43 -12.02
C TYR A 31 -15.38 10.92 -12.23
N LYS A 32 -15.57 10.42 -13.47
CA LYS A 32 -15.30 9.02 -13.78
C LYS A 32 -13.83 8.67 -13.60
N ASN A 33 -12.92 9.58 -13.96
CA ASN A 33 -11.49 9.39 -13.80
C ASN A 33 -11.12 9.31 -12.31
N THR A 34 -11.55 10.26 -11.48
CA THR A 34 -11.32 10.23 -10.03
C THR A 34 -11.86 8.96 -9.38
N ASN A 35 -13.07 8.51 -9.75
CA ASN A 35 -13.62 7.26 -9.23
C ASN A 35 -12.80 6.02 -9.64
N ARG A 36 -12.22 6.02 -10.85
CA ARG A 36 -11.31 4.94 -11.29
C ARG A 36 -10.00 4.97 -10.52
N GLU A 37 -9.43 6.16 -10.31
CA GLU A 37 -8.19 6.36 -9.55
C GLU A 37 -8.36 5.86 -8.11
N VAL A 38 -9.41 6.28 -7.40
CA VAL A 38 -9.66 5.81 -6.02
C VAL A 38 -9.80 4.28 -5.97
N ARG A 39 -10.55 3.67 -6.89
CA ARG A 39 -10.70 2.21 -6.94
C ARG A 39 -9.37 1.50 -7.21
N PHE A 40 -8.54 2.07 -8.07
CA PHE A 40 -7.21 1.56 -8.36
C PHE A 40 -6.32 1.63 -7.11
N SER A 41 -6.25 2.78 -6.44
CA SER A 41 -5.42 2.99 -5.25
C SER A 41 -5.82 2.08 -4.08
N VAL A 42 -7.12 1.85 -3.87
CA VAL A 42 -7.62 0.87 -2.88
C VAL A 42 -7.17 -0.54 -3.23
N LYS A 43 -7.31 -0.94 -4.51
CA LYS A 43 -6.92 -2.28 -4.96
C LYS A 43 -5.41 -2.50 -4.83
N GLU A 44 -4.62 -1.50 -5.21
CA GLU A 44 -3.15 -1.53 -5.08
C GLU A 44 -2.74 -1.67 -3.62
N SER A 45 -3.31 -0.85 -2.72
CA SER A 45 -3.03 -0.92 -1.29
C SER A 45 -3.42 -2.27 -0.68
N TYR A 46 -4.56 -2.84 -1.09
CA TYR A 46 -4.98 -4.18 -0.68
C TYR A 46 -3.99 -5.27 -1.13
N LEU A 47 -3.51 -5.20 -2.37
CA LEU A 47 -2.52 -6.15 -2.87
C LEU A 47 -1.16 -6.01 -2.17
N SER A 48 -0.75 -4.78 -1.83
CA SER A 48 0.45 -4.54 -1.01
C SER A 48 0.30 -5.17 0.37
N ALA A 49 -0.80 -4.89 1.09
CA ALA A 49 -1.08 -5.47 2.40
C ALA A 49 -1.06 -7.02 2.34
N ARG A 50 -1.75 -7.61 1.36
CA ARG A 50 -1.79 -9.07 1.21
C ARG A 50 -0.41 -9.67 0.95
N THR A 51 0.43 -8.98 0.18
CA THR A 51 1.78 -9.44 -0.13
C THR A 51 2.68 -9.36 1.11
N ALA A 52 2.65 -8.23 1.81
CA ALA A 52 3.38 -8.04 3.06
C ALA A 52 3.01 -9.10 4.11
N ALA A 53 1.71 -9.37 4.31
CA ALA A 53 1.24 -10.41 5.23
C ALA A 53 1.74 -11.81 4.86
N ARG A 54 1.82 -12.15 3.57
CA ARG A 54 2.38 -13.43 3.11
C ARG A 54 3.88 -13.52 3.34
N LEU A 55 4.62 -12.41 3.17
CA LEU A 55 6.04 -12.36 3.46
C LEU A 55 6.33 -12.49 4.96
N MET A 56 5.53 -11.83 5.81
CA MET A 56 5.58 -12.02 7.27
C MET A 56 5.43 -13.50 7.65
N ASP A 57 4.41 -14.17 7.10
CA ASP A 57 4.15 -15.60 7.36
C ASP A 57 5.35 -16.49 6.94
N LEU A 58 5.95 -16.21 5.78
CA LEU A 58 7.13 -16.90 5.28
C LEU A 58 8.35 -16.72 6.19
N TYR A 59 8.60 -15.48 6.64
CA TYR A 59 9.71 -15.19 7.54
C TYR A 59 9.52 -15.86 8.90
N GLU A 60 8.35 -15.67 9.52
CA GLU A 60 8.03 -16.16 10.86
C GLU A 60 8.02 -17.69 10.93
N LYS A 61 7.42 -18.36 9.94
CA LYS A 61 7.23 -19.82 9.97
C LYS A 61 8.29 -20.61 9.23
N GLY A 62 9.05 -19.97 8.36
CA GLY A 62 10.04 -20.63 7.51
C GLY A 62 11.45 -20.15 7.77
N ILE A 63 11.74 -18.92 7.34
CA ILE A 63 13.11 -18.43 7.20
C ILE A 63 13.78 -18.20 8.55
N ILE A 64 13.10 -17.55 9.50
CA ILE A 64 13.66 -17.26 10.84
C ILE A 64 13.90 -18.57 11.63
N PRO A 65 12.98 -19.54 11.70
CA PRO A 65 13.26 -20.82 12.33
C PRO A 65 14.46 -21.55 11.71
N GLN A 66 14.57 -21.56 10.38
CA GLN A 66 15.68 -22.21 9.68
C GLN A 66 17.03 -21.53 9.95
N SER A 67 17.07 -20.20 9.96
CA SER A 67 18.30 -19.47 10.26
C SER A 67 18.73 -19.65 11.72
N ARG A 68 17.79 -19.75 12.66
CA ARG A 68 18.11 -20.08 14.07
C ARG A 68 18.74 -21.47 14.21
N LEU A 69 18.22 -22.47 13.51
CA LEU A 69 18.83 -23.81 13.49
C LEU A 69 20.25 -23.78 12.90
N ALA A 70 20.49 -22.98 11.85
CA ALA A 70 21.83 -22.81 11.29
C ALA A 70 22.79 -22.14 12.29
N LEU A 71 22.33 -21.13 13.03
CA LEU A 71 23.09 -20.51 14.12
C LEU A 71 23.41 -21.52 15.24
N GLU A 72 22.47 -22.37 15.64
CA GLU A 72 22.70 -23.41 16.65
C GLU A 72 23.77 -24.42 16.20
N SER A 73 23.76 -24.81 14.92
CA SER A 73 24.83 -25.61 14.31
C SER A 73 26.17 -24.90 14.35
N ALA A 74 26.23 -23.63 13.92
CA ALA A 74 27.46 -22.84 13.91
C ALA A 74 28.05 -22.66 15.33
N VAL A 75 27.20 -22.51 16.36
CA VAL A 75 27.64 -22.48 17.76
C VAL A 75 28.33 -23.79 18.16
N SER A 76 27.75 -24.93 17.79
CA SER A 76 28.30 -26.26 18.10
C SER A 76 29.62 -26.52 17.37
N GLU A 77 29.69 -26.13 16.09
CA GLU A 77 30.89 -26.25 15.27
C GLU A 77 32.02 -25.33 15.77
N TYR A 78 31.69 -24.12 16.21
CA TYR A 78 32.67 -23.19 16.78
C TYR A 78 33.27 -23.74 18.08
N GLN A 79 32.45 -24.32 18.96
CA GLN A 79 32.90 -24.94 20.22
C GLN A 79 33.87 -26.12 19.99
N THR A 80 33.73 -26.82 18.87
CA THR A 80 34.63 -27.93 18.49
C THR A 80 35.81 -27.48 17.63
N GLY A 81 35.88 -26.19 17.28
CA GLY A 81 36.91 -25.62 16.40
C GLY A 81 36.74 -25.98 14.93
N ALA A 82 35.59 -26.52 14.52
CA ALA A 82 35.29 -26.89 13.13
C ALA A 82 35.02 -25.68 12.23
N VAL A 83 34.50 -24.59 12.80
CA VAL A 83 34.35 -23.29 12.12
C VAL A 83 35.00 -22.17 12.93
N ASP A 84 35.35 -21.08 12.25
CA ASP A 84 35.89 -19.89 12.88
C ASP A 84 34.81 -18.97 13.49
N PHE A 85 35.26 -17.97 14.24
CA PHE A 85 34.36 -16.99 14.85
C PHE A 85 33.60 -16.15 13.80
N SER A 86 34.18 -15.91 12.62
CA SER A 86 33.54 -15.12 11.57
C SER A 86 32.29 -15.85 11.06
N THR A 87 32.39 -17.15 10.84
CA THR A 87 31.28 -18.01 10.42
C THR A 87 30.14 -18.01 11.43
N LEU A 88 30.48 -18.10 12.72
CA LEU A 88 29.49 -17.97 13.80
C LEU A 88 28.81 -16.60 13.78
N LEU A 89 29.60 -15.53 13.68
CA LEU A 89 29.07 -14.16 13.66
C LEU A 89 28.15 -13.92 12.46
N ASP A 90 28.52 -14.42 11.27
CA ASP A 90 27.73 -14.31 10.05
C ASP A 90 26.37 -15.02 10.19
N SER A 91 26.34 -16.20 10.83
CA SER A 91 25.08 -16.90 11.11
C SER A 91 24.16 -16.11 12.05
N LEU A 92 24.73 -15.44 13.06
CA LEU A 92 23.98 -14.57 13.97
C LEU A 92 23.42 -13.33 13.25
N VAL A 93 24.26 -12.66 12.45
CA VAL A 93 23.84 -11.50 11.64
C VAL A 93 22.74 -11.89 10.66
N THR A 94 22.81 -13.10 10.10
CA THR A 94 21.78 -13.65 9.20
C THR A 94 20.43 -13.78 9.90
N VAL A 95 20.38 -14.30 11.14
CA VAL A 95 19.14 -14.38 11.93
C VAL A 95 18.53 -12.99 12.12
N PHE A 96 19.33 -12.02 12.59
CA PHE A 96 18.85 -10.65 12.81
C PHE A 96 18.40 -9.97 11.52
N SER A 97 19.06 -10.25 10.40
CA SER A 97 18.66 -9.69 9.10
C SER A 97 17.28 -10.17 8.70
N PHE A 98 16.96 -11.44 8.91
CA PHE A 98 15.63 -11.98 8.61
C PHE A 98 14.55 -11.50 9.58
N GLU A 99 14.86 -11.32 10.86
CA GLU A 99 13.96 -10.67 11.82
C GLU A 99 13.66 -9.22 11.40
N LEU A 100 14.67 -8.48 10.95
CA LEU A 100 14.49 -7.11 10.46
C LEU A 100 13.60 -7.07 9.20
N GLU A 101 13.76 -8.04 8.29
CA GLU A 101 12.89 -8.15 7.12
C GLU A 101 11.43 -8.46 7.50
N TYR A 102 11.18 -9.26 8.53
CA TYR A 102 9.84 -9.46 9.07
C TYR A 102 9.23 -8.13 9.54
N GLU A 103 9.95 -7.37 10.36
CA GLU A 103 9.49 -6.09 10.89
C GLU A 103 9.24 -5.04 9.80
N ARG A 104 10.08 -5.03 8.75
CA ARG A 104 9.86 -4.19 7.56
C ARG A 104 8.56 -4.54 6.84
N ASN A 105 8.25 -5.83 6.71
CA ASN A 105 7.00 -6.27 6.10
C ASN A 105 5.78 -5.96 6.98
N LEU A 106 5.91 -6.08 8.31
CA LEU A 106 4.87 -5.63 9.23
C LEU A 106 4.59 -4.12 9.08
N ALA A 107 5.64 -3.30 9.02
CA ALA A 107 5.49 -1.87 8.79
C ALA A 107 4.80 -1.56 7.44
N GLU A 108 5.16 -2.26 6.37
CA GLU A 108 4.50 -2.08 5.07
C GLU A 108 3.04 -2.54 5.08
N TYR A 109 2.74 -3.64 5.76
CA TYR A 109 1.36 -4.10 5.97
C TYR A 109 0.51 -3.00 6.65
N LEU A 110 0.98 -2.45 7.77
CA LEU A 110 0.27 -1.41 8.51
C LEU A 110 0.09 -0.14 7.69
N LYS A 111 1.13 0.30 6.96
CA LYS A 111 1.03 1.44 6.03
C LYS A 111 0.00 1.19 4.93
N ALA A 112 -0.04 -0.02 4.38
CA ALA A 112 -0.99 -0.39 3.34
C ALA A 112 -2.43 -0.38 3.87
N ILE A 113 -2.66 -0.85 5.11
CA ILE A 113 -3.96 -0.73 5.78
C ILE A 113 -4.34 0.75 5.95
N ALA A 114 -3.46 1.59 6.48
CA ALA A 114 -3.73 3.02 6.67
C ALA A 114 -4.10 3.74 5.36
N ARG A 115 -3.44 3.40 4.23
CA ARG A 115 -3.82 3.93 2.90
C ARG A 115 -5.23 3.50 2.47
N ILE A 116 -5.64 2.26 2.77
CA ILE A 116 -7.01 1.81 2.48
C ILE A 116 -8.01 2.60 3.31
N GLU A 117 -7.72 2.85 4.59
CA GLU A 117 -8.57 3.66 5.47
C GLU A 117 -8.72 5.09 4.93
N GLU A 118 -7.62 5.70 4.48
CA GLU A 118 -7.62 7.04 3.87
C GLU A 118 -8.54 7.12 2.63
N TYR A 119 -8.44 6.16 1.71
CA TYR A 119 -9.24 6.16 0.48
C TYR A 119 -10.71 5.78 0.69
N THR A 120 -11.00 4.97 1.69
CA THR A 120 -12.37 4.46 1.94
C THR A 120 -13.12 5.25 2.99
N GLY A 121 -12.42 6.02 3.84
CA GLY A 121 -12.98 6.69 5.01
C GLY A 121 -13.47 5.71 6.08
N VAL A 122 -13.09 4.43 6.00
CA VAL A 122 -13.47 3.37 6.94
C VAL A 122 -12.26 3.00 7.79
N GLU A 123 -12.42 3.00 9.10
CA GLU A 123 -11.40 2.54 10.03
C GLU A 123 -11.39 1.00 10.10
N ILE A 124 -10.21 0.42 9.86
CA ILE A 124 -9.92 -1.02 9.78
C ILE A 124 -9.02 -1.44 10.94
N ALA A 125 -8.00 -0.63 11.27
CA ALA A 125 -7.00 -0.89 12.31
C ALA A 125 -7.56 -0.67 13.73
N GLY A 126 -8.51 0.25 13.93
CA GLY A 126 -9.07 0.57 15.26
C GLY A 126 -10.22 -0.35 15.73
N ARG A 127 -10.85 -1.11 14.84
CA ARG A 127 -12.07 -1.88 15.15
C ARG A 127 -11.84 -3.35 15.53
N GLY A 128 -10.60 -3.84 15.48
CA GLY A 128 -10.23 -5.22 15.81
C GLY A 128 -9.97 -5.51 17.29
N GLY A 129 -9.99 -4.48 18.17
CA GLY A 129 -9.66 -4.60 19.59
C GLY A 129 -10.85 -4.55 20.57
N GLU A 130 -12.06 -4.24 20.10
CA GLU A 130 -13.27 -4.18 20.94
C GLU A 130 -14.32 -5.18 20.46
N GLY A 131 -14.00 -6.46 20.62
CA GLY A 131 -14.97 -7.56 20.63
C GLY A 131 -14.68 -8.41 21.85
N LYS A 132 -15.54 -8.29 22.87
CA LYS A 132 -15.57 -9.15 24.06
C LYS A 132 -15.41 -10.63 23.74
#